data_AF-A0A2X3IP04-F1
#
_entry.id   AF-A0A2X3IP04-F1
#
_cell.length_a   1.000
_cell.length_b   1.000
_cell.length_c   1.000
_cell.angle_alpha   90.00
_cell.angle_beta   90.00
_cell.angle_gamma   90.00
#
_symmetry.space_group_name_H-M   'P 1'
#
loop_
_entity.id
_entity.type
_entity.pdbx_description
1 polymer ?
#
loop_
_entity_poly.entity_id
_entity_poly.type
_entity_poly.pdbx_seq_one_letter_code
_entity_poly.pdbx_strand_id
1 'polypeptide(L)'
;MPAHGFARNQPWTLSAHNEDANGVVLTFELHNNEETLKLWPHEFTLYARFKLGKTCEIELEAHGEFETTSALHTYFNVGDIADVKVSGLGKPYIDKVLNEAAGQLTDGVQTFPDRTDRLYLEPEEWQRHSRRKQSETYPERGSSPSLQRGGLEPGSGAVHFDG
;
A
#
# COMPACT_ATOMS: atom_id res chain seq x y z
N MET A 1 11.00 -2.91 -17.92
CA MET A 1 10.81 -3.24 -16.49
C MET A 1 9.52 -4.04 -16.35
N PRO A 2 9.48 -5.11 -15.54
CA PRO A 2 8.24 -5.87 -15.30
C PRO A 2 7.21 -5.01 -14.55
N ALA A 3 5.93 -5.41 -14.64
CA ALA A 3 4.87 -4.78 -13.86
C ALA A 3 5.21 -4.82 -12.36
N HIS A 4 5.02 -3.70 -11.67
CA HIS A 4 5.36 -3.49 -10.25
C HIS A 4 6.86 -3.58 -9.91
N GLY A 5 7.73 -3.38 -10.91
CA GLY A 5 9.18 -3.35 -10.71
C GLY A 5 9.76 -4.70 -10.27
N PHE A 6 10.96 -4.67 -9.70
CA PHE A 6 11.71 -5.89 -9.36
C PHE A 6 11.82 -6.17 -7.85
N ALA A 7 11.52 -5.20 -6.97
CA ALA A 7 11.84 -5.31 -5.54
C ALA A 7 11.16 -6.52 -4.86
N ARG A 8 9.94 -6.86 -5.29
CA ARG A 8 9.18 -8.04 -4.83
C ARG A 8 9.75 -9.39 -5.28
N ASN A 9 10.71 -9.39 -6.20
CA ASN A 9 11.34 -10.59 -6.76
C ASN A 9 12.79 -10.77 -6.30
N GLN A 10 13.32 -9.83 -5.51
CA GLN A 10 14.68 -9.89 -4.98
C GLN A 10 14.66 -10.44 -3.54
N PRO A 11 15.71 -11.14 -3.11
CA PRO A 11 15.86 -11.52 -1.70
C PRO A 11 16.19 -10.29 -0.86
N TRP A 12 15.47 -10.11 0.25
CA TRP A 12 15.74 -9.07 1.24
C TRP A 12 16.49 -9.65 2.43
N THR A 13 17.36 -8.86 3.03
CA THR A 13 18.14 -9.26 4.21
C THR A 13 17.47 -8.73 5.46
N LEU A 14 17.19 -9.58 6.45
CA LEU A 14 16.80 -9.12 7.79
C LEU A 14 18.02 -8.45 8.44
N SER A 15 18.00 -7.13 8.61
CA SER A 15 19.14 -6.36 9.13
C SER A 15 18.99 -5.99 10.61
N ALA A 16 17.75 -5.86 11.09
CA ALA A 16 17.48 -5.62 12.50
C ALA A 16 16.13 -6.23 12.91
N HIS A 17 16.03 -6.63 14.18
CA HIS A 17 14.76 -6.96 14.81
C HIS A 17 14.79 -6.60 16.30
N ASN A 18 13.62 -6.35 16.86
CA ASN A 18 13.41 -6.22 18.30
C ASN A 18 12.03 -6.76 18.66
N GLU A 19 11.88 -7.36 19.84
CA GLU A 19 10.62 -7.92 20.30
C GLU A 19 10.37 -7.54 21.76
N ASP A 20 9.10 -7.37 22.11
CA ASP A 20 8.64 -7.16 23.47
C ASP A 20 7.28 -7.86 23.69
N ALA A 21 6.65 -7.61 24.84
CA ALA A 21 5.35 -8.19 25.16
C ALA A 21 4.19 -7.70 24.25
N ASN A 22 4.40 -6.63 23.47
CA ASN A 22 3.40 -6.01 22.62
C ASN A 22 3.51 -6.44 21.15
N GLY A 23 4.67 -6.97 20.74
CA GLY A 23 4.88 -7.44 19.37
C GLY A 23 6.34 -7.54 18.95
N VAL A 24 6.55 -7.57 17.64
CA VAL A 24 7.86 -7.64 17.01
C VAL A 24 8.03 -6.53 15.97
N VAL A 25 9.22 -5.95 15.92
CA VAL A 25 9.66 -5.02 14.88
C VAL A 25 10.74 -5.71 14.05
N LEU A 26 10.59 -5.68 12.73
CA LEU A 26 11.52 -6.28 11.77
C LEU A 26 11.94 -5.20 10.76
N THR A 27 13.23 -5.13 10.45
CA THR A 27 13.76 -4.28 9.36
C THR A 27 14.44 -5.17 8.34
N PHE A 28 13.96 -5.09 7.10
CA PHE A 28 14.55 -5.74 5.96
C PHE A 28 15.22 -4.73 5.04
N GLU A 29 16.33 -5.11 4.42
CA GLU A 29 17.10 -4.29 3.50
C GLU A 29 17.22 -4.95 2.13
N LEU A 30 17.16 -4.12 1.10
CA LEU A 30 17.50 -4.49 -0.28
C LEU A 30 18.43 -3.43 -0.87
N HIS A 31 19.57 -3.87 -1.36
CA HIS A 31 20.56 -3.02 -2.03
C HIS A 31 20.57 -3.32 -3.52
N ASN A 32 21.01 -2.36 -4.33
CA ASN A 32 21.30 -2.64 -5.74
C ASN A 32 22.37 -3.74 -5.87
N ASN A 33 22.25 -4.54 -6.92
CA ASN A 33 23.21 -5.58 -7.28
C ASN A 33 23.45 -5.57 -8.80
N GLU A 34 24.33 -6.43 -9.29
CA GLU A 34 24.65 -6.50 -10.73
C GLU A 34 23.43 -6.76 -11.62
N GLU A 35 22.45 -7.54 -11.14
CA GLU A 35 21.22 -7.84 -11.90
C GLU A 35 20.29 -6.63 -11.93
N THR A 36 20.05 -5.99 -10.78
CA THR A 36 19.17 -4.82 -10.72
C THR A 36 19.75 -3.65 -11.50
N LEU A 37 21.07 -3.44 -11.44
CA LEU A 37 21.77 -2.38 -12.20
C LEU A 37 21.69 -2.60 -13.71
N LYS A 38 21.63 -3.84 -14.18
CA LYS A 38 21.40 -4.16 -15.61
C LYS A 38 19.97 -3.80 -16.05
N LEU A 39 18.98 -3.92 -15.16
CA LEU A 39 17.58 -3.61 -15.44
C LEU A 39 17.26 -2.13 -15.28
N TRP A 40 17.88 -1.49 -14.29
CA TRP A 40 17.63 -0.12 -13.89
C TRP A 40 18.92 0.46 -13.26
N PRO A 41 19.68 1.30 -13.99
CA PRO A 41 21.05 1.68 -13.64
C PRO A 41 21.11 2.79 -12.57
N HIS A 42 20.49 2.55 -11.42
CA HIS A 42 20.52 3.42 -10.25
C HIS A 42 21.04 2.65 -9.04
N GLU A 43 21.91 3.29 -8.28
CA GLU A 43 22.25 2.82 -6.93
C GLU A 43 21.07 3.11 -6.00
N PHE A 44 20.75 2.14 -5.16
CA PHE A 44 19.65 2.29 -4.21
C PHE A 44 19.85 1.42 -2.97
N THR A 45 19.28 1.87 -1.86
CA THR A 45 19.01 1.06 -0.69
C THR A 45 17.55 1.22 -0.31
N LEU A 46 16.83 0.11 -0.19
CA LEU A 46 15.46 0.08 0.31
C LEU A 46 15.43 -0.52 1.71
N TYR A 47 14.60 0.06 2.58
CA TYR A 47 14.27 -0.50 3.89
C TYR A 47 12.77 -0.81 3.92
N ALA A 48 12.42 -2.03 4.30
CA ALA A 48 11.05 -2.43 4.60
C ALA A 48 10.95 -2.74 6.09
N ARG A 49 10.21 -1.91 6.83
CA ARG A 49 10.04 -2.05 8.29
C ARG A 49 8.64 -2.52 8.60
N PHE A 50 8.53 -3.54 9.43
CA PHE A 50 7.29 -4.13 9.88
C PHE A 50 7.19 -4.00 11.38
N LYS A 51 6.07 -3.48 11.90
CA LYS A 51 5.71 -3.59 13.32
C LYS A 51 4.47 -4.44 13.42
N LEU A 52 4.61 -5.60 14.04
CA LEU A 52 3.58 -6.63 14.12
C LEU A 52 3.19 -6.83 15.58
N GLY A 53 1.96 -6.45 15.92
CA GLY A 53 1.37 -6.64 17.25
C GLY A 53 -0.14 -6.76 17.15
N LYS A 54 -0.88 -6.07 18.04
CA LYS A 54 -2.34 -5.90 17.88
C LYS A 54 -2.72 -5.25 16.54
N THR A 55 -1.78 -4.49 15.98
CA THR A 55 -1.90 -3.74 14.74
C THR A 55 -0.71 -4.10 13.85
N CYS A 56 -0.84 -3.87 12.55
CA CYS A 56 0.25 -4.07 11.59
C CYS A 56 0.63 -2.72 10.99
N GLU A 57 1.89 -2.30 11.16
CA GLU A 57 2.46 -1.15 10.47
C GLU A 57 3.51 -1.64 9.48
N ILE A 58 3.47 -1.09 8.27
CA ILE A 58 4.45 -1.35 7.21
C ILE A 58 4.96 -0.01 6.71
N GLU A 59 6.27 0.13 6.65
CA GLU A 59 6.96 1.30 6.09
C GLU A 59 7.94 0.83 5.02
N LEU A 60 7.94 1.52 3.88
CA LEU A 60 8.91 1.32 2.81
C LEU A 60 9.66 2.64 2.60
N GLU A 61 10.97 2.61 2.77
CA GLU A 61 11.84 3.77 2.63
C GLU A 61 12.87 3.50 1.53
N ALA A 62 13.12 4.48 0.67
CA ALA A 62 14.04 4.37 -0.45
C ALA A 62 15.12 5.45 -0.37
N HIS A 63 16.38 5.04 -0.49
CA HIS A 63 17.56 5.91 -0.52
C HIS A 63 18.26 5.81 -1.86
N GLY A 64 18.64 6.96 -2.40
CA GLY A 64 19.39 7.11 -3.64
C GLY A 64 18.85 8.26 -4.50
N GLU A 65 19.49 8.52 -5.63
CA GLU A 65 19.14 9.61 -6.54
C GLU A 65 18.38 9.05 -7.75
N PHE A 66 17.05 9.05 -7.67
CA PHE A 66 16.16 8.54 -8.70
C PHE A 66 14.72 9.03 -8.54
N GLU A 67 13.95 8.93 -9.62
CA GLU A 67 12.50 9.05 -9.60
C GLU A 67 11.87 7.65 -9.55
N THR A 68 10.80 7.49 -8.78
CA THR A 68 10.14 6.21 -8.61
C THR A 68 8.64 6.35 -8.39
N THR A 69 7.92 5.28 -8.67
CA THR A 69 6.55 5.06 -8.17
C THR A 69 6.58 3.78 -7.33
N SER A 70 5.77 3.73 -6.28
CA SER A 70 5.73 2.58 -5.38
C SER A 70 4.32 2.37 -4.84
N ALA A 71 4.05 1.14 -4.39
CA ALA A 71 2.79 0.79 -3.75
C ALA A 71 3.01 -0.37 -2.76
N LEU A 72 2.30 -0.33 -1.64
CA LEU A 72 2.13 -1.48 -0.76
C LEU A 72 0.90 -2.28 -1.20
N HIS A 73 1.13 -3.36 -1.93
CA HIS A 73 0.08 -4.15 -2.59
C HIS A 73 -0.61 -5.13 -1.62
N THR A 74 -1.37 -4.57 -0.67
CA THR A 74 -1.93 -5.30 0.46
C THR A 74 -3.21 -6.05 0.08
N TYR A 75 -3.22 -7.37 0.30
CA TYR A 75 -4.42 -8.20 0.17
C TYR A 75 -5.10 -8.35 1.53
N PHE A 76 -6.25 -7.70 1.70
CA PHE A 76 -7.05 -7.86 2.91
C PHE A 76 -7.91 -9.10 2.81
N ASN A 77 -7.82 -9.98 3.82
CA ASN A 77 -8.78 -11.07 3.96
C ASN A 77 -10.18 -10.46 4.16
N VAL A 78 -11.20 -10.98 3.47
CA VAL A 78 -12.61 -10.57 3.56
C VAL A 78 -13.51 -11.80 3.66
N GLY A 79 -14.78 -11.62 4.05
CA GLY A 79 -15.74 -12.72 4.13
C GLY A 79 -16.28 -13.08 2.75
N ASP A 80 -17.31 -12.34 2.34
CA ASP A 80 -17.87 -12.38 0.99
C ASP A 80 -17.64 -11.01 0.34
N ILE A 81 -17.03 -11.00 -0.86
CA ILE A 81 -16.72 -9.77 -1.60
C ILE A 81 -17.99 -9.00 -2.00
N ALA A 82 -19.12 -9.69 -2.19
CA ALA A 82 -20.40 -9.07 -2.52
C ALA A 82 -20.93 -8.15 -1.41
N ASP A 83 -20.54 -8.40 -0.15
CA ASP A 83 -20.92 -7.61 1.03
C ASP A 83 -19.89 -6.52 1.38
N VAL A 84 -18.75 -6.47 0.70
CA VAL A 84 -17.66 -5.53 1.01
C VAL A 84 -17.98 -4.13 0.52
N LYS A 85 -17.71 -3.16 1.40
CA LYS A 85 -17.64 -1.74 1.06
C LYS A 85 -16.34 -1.14 1.56
N VAL A 86 -15.72 -0.34 0.72
CA VAL A 86 -14.55 0.47 1.07
C VAL A 86 -14.92 1.93 0.96
N SER A 87 -14.72 2.68 2.04
CA SER A 87 -15.04 4.12 2.14
C SER A 87 -13.78 4.95 2.38
N GLY A 88 -13.84 6.24 2.08
CA GLY A 88 -12.70 7.15 2.17
C GLY A 88 -11.83 7.14 0.90
N LEU A 89 -12.40 6.72 -0.24
CA LEU A 89 -11.70 6.63 -1.52
C LEU A 89 -11.73 7.93 -2.33
N GLY A 90 -12.41 8.97 -1.84
CA GLY A 90 -12.65 10.18 -2.61
C GLY A 90 -13.61 9.93 -3.78
N LYS A 91 -13.72 10.90 -4.68
CA LYS A 91 -14.66 10.81 -5.82
C LYS A 91 -13.97 10.42 -7.12
N PRO A 92 -12.99 11.19 -7.64
CA PRO A 92 -12.43 10.90 -8.95
C PRO A 92 -11.55 9.65 -8.94
N TYR A 93 -11.70 8.83 -9.98
CA TYR A 93 -10.86 7.66 -10.22
C TYR A 93 -10.60 7.44 -11.72
N ILE A 94 -9.57 6.64 -12.02
CA ILE A 94 -9.28 6.08 -13.34
C ILE A 94 -9.57 4.57 -13.29
N ASP A 95 -10.39 4.08 -14.21
CA ASP A 95 -10.79 2.67 -14.29
C ASP A 95 -9.95 1.92 -15.31
N LYS A 96 -9.04 1.04 -14.85
CA LYS A 96 -8.17 0.28 -15.75
C LYS A 96 -8.89 -0.88 -16.43
N VAL A 97 -10.01 -1.35 -15.88
CA VAL A 97 -10.85 -2.37 -16.54
C VAL A 97 -11.53 -1.77 -17.77
N LEU A 98 -11.84 -0.47 -17.75
CA LEU A 98 -12.49 0.26 -18.82
C LEU A 98 -11.52 1.13 -19.64
N ASN A 99 -10.34 0.60 -19.97
CA ASN A 99 -9.33 1.29 -20.78
C ASN A 99 -8.96 2.69 -20.25
N GLU A 100 -8.71 2.80 -18.95
CA GLU A 100 -8.32 4.04 -18.27
C GLU A 100 -9.39 5.14 -18.34
N ALA A 101 -10.66 4.76 -18.46
CA ALA A 101 -11.76 5.71 -18.43
C ALA A 101 -11.82 6.45 -17.08
N ALA A 102 -11.97 7.77 -17.14
CA ALA A 102 -12.22 8.59 -15.95
C ALA A 102 -13.63 8.32 -15.42
N GLY A 103 -13.76 8.21 -14.09
CA GLY A 103 -15.04 8.04 -13.40
C GLY A 103 -15.10 8.83 -12.10
N GLN A 104 -16.29 8.86 -11.49
CA GLN A 104 -16.51 9.48 -10.18
C GLN A 104 -17.41 8.61 -9.31
N LEU A 105 -17.00 8.39 -8.07
CA LEU A 105 -17.88 7.90 -7.01
C LEU A 105 -18.81 9.03 -6.54
N THR A 106 -20.04 8.66 -6.19
CA THR A 106 -21.05 9.60 -5.70
C THR A 106 -20.77 10.06 -4.26
N ASP A 107 -20.35 9.14 -3.41
CA ASP A 107 -20.22 9.28 -1.95
C ASP A 107 -18.85 8.80 -1.41
N GLY A 108 -17.92 8.48 -2.31
CA GLY A 108 -16.60 7.96 -1.96
C GLY A 108 -16.60 6.55 -1.37
N VAL A 109 -17.67 5.79 -1.63
CA VAL A 109 -17.79 4.37 -1.26
C VAL A 109 -17.77 3.50 -2.51
N GLN A 110 -16.91 2.47 -2.50
CA GLN A 110 -16.82 1.45 -3.55
C GLN A 110 -17.42 0.12 -3.08
N THR A 111 -18.18 -0.53 -3.96
CA THR A 111 -18.65 -1.93 -3.87
C THR A 111 -18.02 -2.76 -4.99
N PHE A 112 -18.03 -4.09 -4.87
CA PHE A 112 -17.28 -4.97 -5.77
C PHE A 112 -18.18 -6.05 -6.40
N PRO A 113 -19.15 -5.69 -7.26
CA PRO A 113 -20.04 -6.66 -7.90
C PRO A 113 -19.34 -7.49 -8.99
N ASP A 114 -18.25 -6.97 -9.56
CA ASP A 114 -17.48 -7.55 -10.65
C ASP A 114 -16.01 -7.11 -10.55
N ARG A 115 -15.18 -7.59 -11.48
CA ARG A 115 -13.76 -7.22 -11.61
C ARG A 115 -13.59 -5.70 -11.54
N THR A 116 -12.80 -5.24 -10.58
CA THR A 116 -12.54 -3.81 -10.32
C THR A 116 -11.04 -3.57 -10.22
N ASP A 117 -10.52 -2.64 -11.02
CA ASP A 117 -9.15 -2.13 -10.93
C ASP A 117 -9.21 -0.61 -11.16
N ARG A 118 -9.12 0.14 -10.06
CA ARG A 118 -9.31 1.60 -10.05
C ARG A 118 -8.17 2.28 -9.32
N LEU A 119 -7.70 3.38 -9.92
CA LEU A 119 -6.79 4.33 -9.30
C LEU A 119 -7.61 5.51 -8.79
N TYR A 120 -7.73 5.63 -7.47
CA TYR A 120 -8.42 6.76 -6.82
C TYR A 120 -7.48 7.96 -6.71
N LEU A 121 -7.92 9.14 -7.13
CA LEU A 121 -7.06 10.32 -7.28
C LEU A 121 -7.07 11.26 -6.07
N GLU A 122 -8.12 11.19 -5.25
CA GLU A 122 -8.30 12.06 -4.08
C GLU A 122 -8.80 11.28 -2.84
N PRO A 123 -8.17 10.16 -2.45
CA PRO A 123 -8.58 9.42 -1.28
C PRO A 123 -8.39 10.24 0.01
N GLU A 124 -9.17 9.92 1.04
CA GLU A 124 -8.90 10.41 2.39
C GLU A 124 -7.61 9.77 2.93
N GLU A 125 -6.93 10.44 3.87
CA GLU A 125 -5.72 9.90 4.52
C GLU A 125 -5.92 8.48 5.11
N TRP A 126 -7.15 8.17 5.52
CA TRP A 126 -7.54 6.92 6.15
C TRP A 126 -8.66 6.23 5.40
N GLN A 127 -8.41 5.01 4.92
CA GLN A 127 -9.44 4.19 4.29
C GLN A 127 -10.05 3.23 5.29
N ARG A 128 -11.38 3.12 5.28
CA ARG A 128 -12.11 2.20 6.15
C ARG A 128 -12.71 1.05 5.35
N HIS A 129 -12.45 -0.15 5.84
CA HIS A 129 -13.00 -1.39 5.31
C HIS A 129 -14.10 -1.86 6.28
N SER A 130 -15.32 -2.04 5.81
CA SER A 130 -16.44 -2.50 6.66
C SER A 130 -17.02 -3.79 6.13
N ARG A 131 -17.15 -4.78 7.02
CA ARG A 131 -17.86 -6.05 6.75
C ARG A 131 -19.30 -6.06 7.28
N ARG A 132 -19.82 -4.92 7.78
CA ARG A 132 -21.03 -4.82 8.62
C ARG A 132 -21.08 -5.84 9.78
N LYS A 133 -20.38 -5.51 10.87
CA LYS A 133 -20.89 -5.33 12.26
C LYS A 133 -19.80 -4.96 13.27
N GLN A 134 -18.57 -4.69 12.83
CA GLN A 134 -17.54 -4.09 13.68
C GLN A 134 -16.76 -3.04 12.88
N SER A 135 -16.81 -1.81 13.37
CA SER A 135 -15.95 -0.71 12.94
C SER A 135 -14.67 -0.77 13.78
N GLU A 136 -13.54 -1.06 13.17
CA GLU A 136 -12.25 -0.80 13.83
C GLU A 136 -11.88 0.67 13.64
N THR A 137 -11.59 1.36 14.74
CA THR A 137 -11.13 2.75 14.79
C THR A 137 -9.79 2.78 15.50
N TYR A 138 -8.83 3.51 14.94
CA TYR A 138 -7.50 3.70 15.51
C TYR A 138 -7.39 5.12 16.09
N PRO A 139 -6.82 5.32 17.29
CA PRO A 139 -6.80 6.62 17.97
C PRO A 139 -5.70 7.56 17.45
N GLU A 140 -6.03 8.86 17.41
CA GLU A 140 -5.19 9.97 16.96
C GLU A 140 -3.96 10.23 17.86
N ARG A 141 -2.82 10.62 17.26
CA ARG A 141 -1.82 11.49 17.90
C ARG A 141 -0.83 12.11 16.89
N GLY A 142 -0.91 13.44 16.73
CA GLY A 142 0.22 14.41 16.66
C GLY A 142 1.10 14.48 15.40
N SER A 143 1.21 15.70 14.84
CA SER A 143 1.85 16.10 13.58
C SER A 143 3.39 16.28 13.59
N SER A 144 3.98 16.24 12.36
CA SER A 144 5.30 16.72 11.87
C SER A 144 6.50 15.73 11.82
N PRO A 145 7.48 15.91 10.89
CA PRO A 145 7.41 16.05 9.42
C PRO A 145 8.08 14.86 8.68
N SER A 146 7.74 14.66 7.40
CA SER A 146 8.28 13.64 6.45
C SER A 146 8.35 12.19 6.96
N LEU A 147 7.21 11.66 7.39
CA LEU A 147 7.04 10.27 7.82
C LEU A 147 5.87 9.69 7.01
N GLN A 148 6.12 8.75 6.09
CA GLN A 148 5.06 7.96 5.46
C GLN A 148 4.53 6.96 6.50
N ARG A 149 3.74 7.47 7.45
CA ARG A 149 2.84 6.63 8.24
C ARG A 149 1.81 6.10 7.26
N GLY A 150 1.57 4.78 7.26
CA GLY A 150 0.63 4.10 6.37
C GLY A 150 -0.75 4.78 6.31
N GLY A 151 -0.83 5.72 5.39
CA GLY A 151 -1.95 6.52 4.95
C GLY A 151 -1.59 6.81 3.50
N LEU A 152 -2.52 6.52 2.61
CA LEU A 152 -2.27 6.49 1.17
C LEU A 152 -2.11 7.93 0.66
N GLU A 153 -0.86 8.41 0.62
CA GLU A 153 -0.48 9.61 -0.12
C GLU A 153 -0.49 9.35 -1.64
N PRO A 154 -0.71 10.39 -2.45
CA PRO A 154 -1.26 10.30 -3.80
C PRO A 154 -0.22 9.78 -4.80
N GLY A 155 -0.14 8.46 -4.89
CA GLY A 155 0.73 7.76 -5.81
C GLY A 155 0.38 6.28 -5.80
N SER A 156 -0.64 5.90 -6.56
CA SER A 156 -0.99 4.50 -6.86
C SER A 156 -1.42 3.61 -5.67
N GLY A 157 -2.41 4.08 -4.89
CA GLY A 157 -3.27 3.19 -4.12
C GLY A 157 -4.20 2.41 -5.06
N ALA A 158 -3.72 1.33 -5.68
CA ALA A 158 -4.56 0.46 -6.48
C ALA A 158 -5.11 -0.65 -5.58
N VAL A 159 -6.38 -0.53 -5.20
CA VAL A 159 -7.10 -1.60 -4.53
C VAL A 159 -7.44 -2.66 -5.57
N HIS A 160 -6.67 -3.75 -5.59
CA HIS A 160 -6.92 -4.91 -6.44
C HIS A 160 -7.65 -5.98 -5.63
N PHE A 161 -8.81 -6.39 -6.14
CA PHE A 161 -9.49 -7.61 -5.69
C PHE A 161 -9.56 -8.56 -6.88
N ASP A 162 -8.77 -9.62 -6.83
CA ASP A 162 -8.88 -10.74 -7.77
C ASP A 162 -10.01 -11.65 -7.27
N GLY A 163 -11.07 -11.77 -8.07
CA GLY A 163 -12.20 -12.69 -7.84
C GLY A 163 -12.03 -14.03 -8.52
#